data_AF-A0A2H4VDR3-F1
#
_entry.id   AF-A0A2H4VDR3-F1
#
_cell.length_a   1.000
_cell.length_b   1.000
_cell.length_c   1.000
_cell.angle_alpha   90.00
_cell.angle_beta   90.00
_cell.angle_gamma   90.00
#
_symmetry.space_group_name_H-M   'P 1'
#
loop_
_entity.id
_entity.type
_entity.pdbx_description
1 polymer ?
#
loop_
_entity_poly.entity_id
_entity_poly.type
_entity_poly.pdbx_seq_one_letter_code
_entity_poly.pdbx_strand_id
1 'polypeptide(L)'
;MQVIVDASNVAHYGKKDGKPSLSKLLKAVEALEKLGYHPILIADASLRHEIDEKEEFNKLLDEEKVHQVPAGTNADHYILNLAEEEDAKILSNDAFREFFDEFRDINSRRIPYSFKGENIVIGSSAKPKKIKNILQKISNQTLSEFEKKGYDSYKLKKNKKLSGIAVAKEAIDRISKTSDEGIDSKIEGVFMKIPLFDKVMKMVEDAEKTSDFIIFVLVSPRDYRDAVRNAGNIAVTVGDRLKLDHAPLVAVRNDLFTKPGTFELNIIYSDEILEESPFDVNITINDHDYSFVKKNSRNIASTVAARLGTWKFPIVSVKPSMLMEKPGHYDINLEKGGDK
;
A
#
# COMPACT_ATOMS: atom_id res chain seq x y z
N MET A 1 -19.22 5.83 19.16
CA MET A 1 -18.45 6.45 18.06
C MET A 1 -18.61 7.95 18.18
N GLN A 2 -17.51 8.68 18.27
CA GLN A 2 -17.50 10.14 18.32
C GLN A 2 -17.81 10.73 16.94
N VAL A 3 -18.56 11.83 16.94
CA VAL A 3 -18.86 12.61 15.73
C VAL A 3 -18.57 14.07 16.04
N ILE A 4 -17.56 14.62 15.36
CA ILE A 4 -17.29 16.05 15.42
C ILE A 4 -18.30 16.76 14.54
N VAL A 5 -19.04 17.69 15.13
CA VAL A 5 -20.06 18.48 14.46
C VAL A 5 -19.46 19.84 14.12
N ASP A 6 -19.41 20.14 12.84
CA ASP A 6 -19.11 21.48 12.33
C ASP A 6 -20.31 22.39 12.63
N ALA A 7 -20.28 23.03 13.79
CA ALA A 7 -21.42 23.76 14.34
C ALA A 7 -21.79 24.96 13.46
N SER A 8 -20.79 25.61 12.87
CA SER A 8 -20.97 26.71 11.93
C SER A 8 -21.69 26.25 10.67
N ASN A 9 -21.22 25.17 10.03
CA ASN A 9 -21.85 24.63 8.83
C ASN A 9 -23.31 24.21 9.08
N VAL A 10 -23.57 23.56 10.21
CA VAL A 10 -24.93 23.17 10.62
C VAL A 10 -25.83 24.38 10.85
N ALA A 11 -25.36 25.36 11.63
CA ALA A 11 -26.14 26.55 11.96
C ALA A 11 -26.46 27.42 10.73
N HIS A 12 -25.53 27.50 9.77
CA HIS A 12 -25.71 28.25 8.52
C HIS A 12 -26.52 27.50 7.43
N TYR A 13 -26.85 26.22 7.63
CA TYR A 13 -27.51 25.42 6.60
C TYR A 13 -28.77 26.10 6.02
N GLY A 14 -28.82 26.26 4.70
CA GLY A 14 -29.99 26.79 3.99
C GLY A 14 -30.25 28.29 4.18
N LYS A 15 -29.32 29.06 4.74
CA LYS A 15 -29.39 30.53 4.82
C LYS A 15 -28.24 31.14 4.02
N LYS A 16 -28.55 31.98 3.02
CA LYS A 16 -27.54 32.80 2.31
C LYS A 16 -27.34 34.19 2.94
N ASP A 17 -28.40 34.77 3.50
CA ASP A 17 -28.40 36.15 4.03
C ASP A 17 -29.11 36.27 5.40
N GLY A 18 -29.10 35.21 6.22
CA GLY A 18 -29.80 35.18 7.51
C GLY A 18 -28.94 34.65 8.65
N LYS A 19 -29.25 35.07 9.88
CA LYS A 19 -28.52 34.67 11.09
C LYS A 19 -28.41 33.14 11.22
N PRO A 20 -27.23 32.57 11.53
CA PRO A 20 -27.12 31.14 11.88
C PRO A 20 -28.11 30.75 12.99
N SER A 21 -28.60 29.51 12.95
CA SER A 21 -29.69 29.06 13.81
C SER A 21 -29.25 28.07 14.88
N LEU A 22 -29.45 28.43 16.15
CA LEU A 22 -29.18 27.55 17.28
C LEU A 22 -30.06 26.30 17.26
N SER A 23 -31.35 26.45 16.94
CA SER A 23 -32.30 25.33 16.85
C SER A 23 -31.82 24.22 15.91
N LYS A 24 -31.22 24.56 14.76
CA LYS A 24 -30.66 23.57 13.82
C LYS A 24 -29.50 22.78 14.42
N LEU A 25 -28.65 23.45 15.18
CA LEU A 25 -27.53 22.82 15.87
C LEU A 25 -28.03 21.81 16.90
N LEU A 26 -28.99 22.21 17.74
CA LEU A 26 -29.60 21.32 18.74
C LEU A 26 -30.30 20.11 18.10
N LYS A 27 -30.97 20.31 16.95
CA LYS A 27 -31.58 19.21 16.19
C LYS A 27 -30.55 18.23 15.63
N ALA A 28 -29.37 18.71 15.23
CA ALA A 28 -28.28 17.84 14.81
C ALA A 28 -27.77 16.96 15.95
N VAL A 29 -27.59 17.55 17.14
CA VAL A 29 -27.21 16.81 18.36
C VAL A 29 -28.24 15.73 18.68
N GLU A 30 -29.51 16.11 18.79
CA GLU A 30 -30.61 15.19 19.10
C GLU A 30 -30.68 14.02 18.10
N ALA A 31 -30.47 14.28 16.82
CA ALA A 31 -30.49 13.25 15.78
C ALA A 31 -29.28 12.31 15.85
N LEU A 32 -28.09 12.84 16.13
CA LEU A 32 -26.88 12.02 16.29
C LEU A 32 -26.96 11.13 17.53
N GLU A 33 -27.42 11.68 18.66
CA GLU A 33 -27.62 10.92 19.91
C GLU A 33 -28.63 9.79 19.73
N LYS A 34 -29.75 10.03 19.03
CA LYS A 34 -30.73 8.99 18.69
C LYS A 34 -30.16 7.86 17.83
N LEU A 35 -29.12 8.13 17.06
CA LEU A 35 -28.39 7.13 16.26
C LEU A 35 -27.28 6.43 17.07
N GLY A 36 -27.08 6.77 18.34
CA GLY A 36 -26.05 6.21 19.22
C GLY A 36 -24.67 6.87 19.07
N TYR A 37 -24.60 8.02 18.41
CA TYR A 37 -23.37 8.79 18.28
C TYR A 37 -23.15 9.72 19.48
N HIS A 38 -21.89 10.08 19.71
CA HIS A 38 -21.48 11.00 20.76
C HIS A 38 -20.98 12.28 20.09
N PRO A 39 -21.83 13.32 19.95
CA PRO A 39 -21.48 14.53 19.23
C PRO A 39 -20.54 15.43 20.04
N ILE A 40 -19.49 15.95 19.40
CA ILE A 40 -18.61 17.00 19.92
C ILE A 40 -18.76 18.21 19.01
N LEU A 41 -19.28 19.32 19.53
CA LEU A 41 -19.61 20.48 18.72
C LEU A 41 -18.41 21.43 18.65
N ILE A 42 -17.93 21.71 17.45
CA ILE A 42 -16.84 22.65 17.19
C ILE A 42 -17.39 23.83 16.41
N ALA A 43 -17.22 25.04 16.95
CA ALA A 43 -17.69 26.29 16.34
C ALA A 43 -16.52 27.18 15.95
N ASP A 44 -16.66 27.88 14.81
CA ASP A 44 -15.72 28.93 14.45
C ASP A 44 -15.77 30.12 15.45
N ALA A 45 -14.78 31.00 15.37
CA ALA A 45 -14.69 32.16 16.24
C ALA A 45 -15.85 33.16 16.06
N SER A 46 -16.37 33.29 14.83
CA SER A 46 -17.41 34.25 14.43
C SER A 46 -18.82 33.86 14.87
N LEU A 47 -19.13 32.57 14.99
CA LEU A 47 -20.48 32.05 15.16
C LEU A 47 -21.20 32.65 16.38
N ARG A 48 -20.47 32.84 17.48
CA ARG A 48 -20.99 33.44 18.72
C ARG A 48 -21.54 34.87 18.55
N HIS A 49 -21.07 35.58 17.54
CA HIS A 49 -21.47 36.97 17.25
C HIS A 49 -22.60 37.06 16.23
N GLU A 50 -22.86 36.00 15.47
CA GLU A 50 -23.79 36.00 14.34
C GLU A 50 -25.09 35.24 14.62
N ILE A 51 -25.03 34.24 15.49
CA ILE A 51 -26.15 33.34 15.80
C ILE A 51 -27.37 34.09 16.34
N ASP A 52 -28.56 33.56 16.06
CA ASP A 52 -29.84 34.16 16.46
C ASP A 52 -30.01 34.25 17.98
N GLU A 53 -29.83 33.14 18.69
CA GLU A 53 -29.98 33.03 20.15
C GLU A 53 -28.63 33.13 20.88
N LYS A 54 -27.99 34.30 20.80
CA LYS A 54 -26.61 34.52 21.29
C LYS A 54 -26.41 34.19 22.76
N GLU A 55 -27.33 34.61 23.62
CA GLU A 55 -27.21 34.42 25.07
C GLU A 55 -27.20 32.93 25.41
N GLU A 56 -28.10 32.16 24.79
CA GLU A 56 -28.17 30.71 24.99
C GLU A 56 -26.96 30.00 24.39
N PHE A 57 -26.48 30.42 23.22
CA PHE A 57 -25.26 29.86 22.64
C PHE A 57 -24.01 30.14 23.50
N ASN A 58 -23.89 31.33 24.10
CA ASN A 58 -22.78 31.60 25.02
C ASN A 58 -22.85 30.73 26.27
N LYS A 59 -24.04 30.41 26.81
CA LYS A 59 -24.15 29.43 27.89
C LYS A 59 -23.64 28.05 27.48
N LEU A 60 -23.92 27.61 26.25
CA LEU A 60 -23.40 26.33 25.75
C LEU A 60 -21.87 26.33 25.61
N LEU A 61 -21.25 27.48 25.34
CA LEU A 61 -19.80 27.63 25.37
C LEU A 61 -19.28 27.55 26.82
N ASP A 62 -19.91 28.27 27.75
CA ASP A 62 -19.53 28.31 29.16
C ASP A 62 -19.70 26.95 29.86
N GLU A 63 -20.68 26.16 29.42
CA GLU A 63 -20.93 24.78 29.88
C GLU A 63 -20.06 23.72 29.14
N GLU A 64 -19.15 24.16 28.26
CA GLU A 64 -18.29 23.29 27.44
C GLU A 64 -19.05 22.28 26.56
N LYS A 65 -20.33 22.56 26.26
CA LYS A 65 -21.14 21.75 25.33
C LYS A 65 -20.84 22.08 23.87
N VAL A 66 -20.33 23.28 23.61
CA VAL A 66 -19.79 23.71 22.33
C VAL A 66 -18.38 24.21 22.58
N HIS A 67 -17.42 23.73 21.78
CA HIS A 67 -16.04 24.20 21.85
C HIS A 67 -15.78 25.18 20.71
N GLN A 68 -15.25 26.35 21.06
CA GLN A 68 -14.80 27.31 20.08
C GLN A 68 -13.37 26.99 19.66
N VAL A 69 -13.09 27.07 18.36
CA VAL A 69 -11.72 26.91 17.84
C VAL A 69 -10.79 28.01 18.40
N PRO A 70 -9.51 27.71 18.65
CA PRO A 70 -8.57 28.73 19.13
C PRO A 70 -8.46 29.92 18.17
N ALA A 71 -8.21 31.10 18.74
CA ALA A 71 -8.08 32.32 17.96
C ALA A 71 -6.91 32.23 16.97
N GLY A 72 -7.16 32.60 15.70
CA GLY A 72 -6.17 32.54 14.63
C GLY A 72 -6.01 31.15 13.98
N THR A 73 -6.79 30.15 14.40
CA THR A 73 -6.81 28.82 13.79
C THR A 73 -7.88 28.73 12.70
N ASN A 74 -7.57 28.07 11.59
CA ASN A 74 -8.57 27.73 10.57
C ASN A 74 -9.50 26.64 11.13
N ALA A 75 -10.80 26.92 11.19
CA ALA A 75 -11.78 26.02 11.81
C ALA A 75 -11.88 24.67 11.09
N ASP A 76 -11.86 24.67 9.77
CA ASP A 76 -11.93 23.45 8.96
C ASP A 76 -10.72 22.56 9.19
N HIS A 77 -9.52 23.16 9.21
CA HIS A 77 -8.27 22.45 9.51
C HIS A 77 -8.30 21.85 10.92
N TYR A 78 -8.75 22.61 11.91
CA TYR A 78 -8.88 22.15 13.30
C TYR A 78 -9.87 20.98 13.43
N ILE A 79 -11.03 21.06 12.78
CA ILE A 79 -12.04 19.99 12.75
C ILE A 79 -11.46 18.73 12.12
N LEU A 80 -10.75 18.85 10.99
CA LEU A 80 -10.12 17.72 10.30
C LEU A 80 -9.03 17.08 11.16
N ASN A 81 -8.18 17.88 11.80
CA ASN A 81 -7.12 17.38 12.66
C ASN A 81 -7.69 16.66 13.88
N LEU A 82 -8.65 17.27 14.59
CA LEU A 82 -9.31 16.65 15.74
C LEU A 82 -10.04 15.37 15.34
N ALA A 83 -10.67 15.32 14.15
CA ALA A 83 -11.34 14.12 13.66
C ALA A 83 -10.36 12.98 13.32
N GLU A 84 -9.13 13.33 12.95
CA GLU A 84 -8.07 12.37 12.67
C GLU A 84 -7.40 11.90 13.96
N GLU A 85 -7.22 12.77 14.96
CA GLU A 85 -6.65 12.44 16.27
C GLU A 85 -7.60 11.56 17.12
N GLU A 86 -8.90 11.82 17.07
CA GLU A 86 -9.93 11.11 17.87
C GLU A 86 -10.61 9.96 17.11
N ASP A 87 -10.11 9.60 15.92
CA ASP A 87 -10.75 8.71 14.95
C ASP A 87 -12.28 8.94 14.78
N ALA A 88 -12.68 10.21 14.78
CA ALA A 88 -14.08 10.60 14.75
C ALA A 88 -14.60 10.76 13.30
N LYS A 89 -15.93 10.67 13.15
CA LYS A 89 -16.61 11.15 11.93
C LYS A 89 -16.87 12.64 12.03
N ILE A 90 -17.10 13.29 10.89
CA ILE A 90 -17.38 14.74 10.82
C ILE A 90 -18.78 14.96 10.26
N LEU A 91 -19.68 15.58 11.01
CA LEU A 91 -20.96 16.05 10.46
C LEU A 91 -20.74 17.43 9.82
N SER A 92 -20.61 17.47 8.49
CA SER A 92 -20.51 18.70 7.71
C SER A 92 -20.95 18.46 6.26
N ASN A 93 -21.51 19.48 5.61
CA ASN A 93 -21.75 19.47 4.17
C ASN A 93 -20.59 20.09 3.38
N ASP A 94 -19.61 20.72 4.04
CA ASP A 94 -18.39 21.16 3.35
C ASP A 94 -17.58 19.95 2.90
N ALA A 95 -17.04 20.00 1.68
CA ALA A 95 -16.20 18.94 1.16
C ALA A 95 -14.74 19.08 1.60
N PHE A 96 -14.34 20.20 2.22
CA PHE A 96 -12.98 20.47 2.70
C PHE A 96 -11.93 20.31 1.59
N ARG A 97 -12.25 20.78 0.38
CA ARG A 97 -11.46 20.47 -0.83
C ARG A 97 -10.04 21.03 -0.75
N GLU A 98 -9.87 22.18 -0.11
CA GLU A 98 -8.58 22.83 0.09
C GLU A 98 -7.60 21.99 0.93
N PHE A 99 -8.13 21.05 1.71
CA PHE A 99 -7.37 20.18 2.60
C PHE A 99 -7.12 18.78 2.03
N PHE A 100 -7.50 18.51 0.78
CA PHE A 100 -7.34 17.17 0.16
C PHE A 100 -5.89 16.73 0.00
N ASP A 101 -4.95 17.67 -0.08
CA ASP A 101 -3.52 17.37 -0.19
C ASP A 101 -2.90 17.04 1.18
N GLU A 102 -3.52 17.50 2.27
CA GLU A 102 -3.04 17.32 3.64
C GLU A 102 -3.72 16.14 4.34
N PHE A 103 -5.05 16.03 4.23
CA PHE A 103 -5.84 15.01 4.90
C PHE A 103 -6.34 13.96 3.92
N ARG A 104 -6.10 12.68 4.26
CA ARG A 104 -6.50 11.57 3.40
C ARG A 104 -7.94 11.16 3.68
N ASP A 105 -8.66 10.89 2.59
CA ASP A 105 -9.97 10.23 2.63
C ASP A 105 -11.05 10.97 3.44
N ILE A 106 -10.99 12.30 3.48
CA ILE A 106 -11.97 13.17 4.18
C ILE A 106 -13.43 12.75 3.91
N ASN A 107 -13.75 12.38 2.66
CA ASN A 107 -15.09 11.97 2.26
C ASN A 107 -15.62 10.73 3.00
N SER A 108 -14.75 9.83 3.49
CA SER A 108 -15.16 8.65 4.25
C SER A 108 -15.34 8.94 5.75
N ARG A 109 -14.75 10.03 6.25
CA ARG A 109 -14.98 10.56 7.60
C ARG A 109 -16.19 11.49 7.65
N ARG A 110 -16.44 12.23 6.58
CA ARG A 110 -17.55 13.18 6.49
C ARG A 110 -18.92 12.49 6.37
N ILE A 111 -19.86 12.88 7.20
CA ILE A 111 -21.28 12.55 7.16
C ILE A 111 -22.03 13.77 6.63
N PRO A 112 -22.57 13.73 5.40
CA PRO A 112 -23.41 14.81 4.89
C PRO A 112 -24.77 14.81 5.59
N TYR A 113 -25.47 15.93 5.58
CA TYR A 113 -26.82 16.04 6.14
C TYR A 113 -27.72 16.94 5.31
N SER A 114 -29.02 16.84 5.52
CA SER A 114 -30.00 17.76 4.93
C SER A 114 -31.09 18.08 5.94
N PHE A 115 -31.82 19.18 5.75
CA PHE A 115 -33.03 19.47 6.53
C PHE A 115 -34.28 19.26 5.67
N LYS A 116 -35.27 18.55 6.21
CA LYS A 116 -36.63 18.42 5.67
C LYS A 116 -37.59 19.09 6.65
N GLY A 117 -37.94 20.35 6.35
CA GLY A 117 -38.60 21.21 7.34
C GLY A 117 -37.67 21.45 8.53
N GLU A 118 -38.15 21.16 9.73
CA GLU A 118 -37.40 21.33 10.99
C GLU A 118 -36.53 20.12 11.35
N ASN A 119 -36.70 18.99 10.66
CA ASN A 119 -35.99 17.76 10.97
C ASN A 119 -34.73 17.62 10.13
N ILE A 120 -33.61 17.35 10.79
CA ILE A 120 -32.37 16.96 10.13
C ILE A 120 -32.43 15.49 9.71
N VAL A 121 -31.90 15.20 8.53
CA VAL A 121 -31.68 13.86 7.99
C VAL A 121 -30.18 13.67 7.87
N ILE A 122 -29.63 12.78 8.70
CA ILE A 122 -28.22 12.40 8.70
C ILE A 122 -27.98 11.42 7.55
N GLY A 123 -27.02 11.73 6.68
CA GLY A 123 -26.63 10.90 5.56
C GLY A 123 -25.68 9.77 5.96
N SER A 124 -25.04 9.16 4.96
CA SER A 124 -23.97 8.17 5.17
C SER A 124 -22.66 8.66 4.57
N SER A 125 -21.55 8.38 5.26
CA SER A 125 -20.22 8.69 4.75
C SER A 125 -19.88 7.87 3.51
N ALA A 126 -18.97 8.39 2.68
CA ALA A 126 -18.46 7.62 1.56
C ALA A 126 -17.68 6.38 2.06
N LYS A 127 -17.59 5.35 1.21
CA LYS A 127 -16.72 4.22 1.52
C LYS A 127 -15.25 4.66 1.49
N PRO A 128 -14.39 4.14 2.40
CA PRO A 128 -12.97 4.46 2.37
C PRO A 128 -12.35 4.20 1.01
N LYS A 129 -11.56 5.14 0.50
CA LYS A 129 -10.89 4.97 -0.79
C LYS A 129 -9.86 3.84 -0.69
N LYS A 130 -10.07 2.75 -1.46
CA LYS A 130 -9.08 1.69 -1.63
C LYS A 130 -7.78 2.27 -2.21
N ILE A 131 -6.65 2.02 -1.55
CA ILE A 131 -5.36 2.45 -2.10
C ILE A 131 -5.01 1.60 -3.31
N LYS A 132 -4.97 2.28 -4.46
CA LYS A 132 -4.48 1.68 -5.71
C LYS A 132 -3.05 1.21 -5.48
N ASN A 133 -2.78 -0.03 -5.90
CA ASN A 133 -1.46 -0.64 -5.90
C ASN A 133 -0.80 -0.85 -4.53
N ILE A 134 -1.57 -1.03 -3.45
CA ILE A 134 -1.02 -1.27 -2.11
C ILE A 134 -0.04 -2.47 -2.07
N LEU A 135 -0.32 -3.54 -2.80
CA LEU A 135 0.56 -4.71 -2.87
C LEU A 135 1.91 -4.36 -3.50
N GLN A 136 1.92 -3.57 -4.58
CA GLN A 136 3.16 -3.09 -5.20
C GLN A 136 3.95 -2.17 -4.27
N LYS A 137 3.27 -1.31 -3.50
CA LYS A 137 3.92 -0.44 -2.52
C LYS A 137 4.61 -1.24 -1.42
N ILE A 138 3.89 -2.21 -0.86
CA ILE A 138 4.44 -3.14 0.14
C ILE A 138 5.64 -3.90 -0.44
N SER A 139 5.52 -4.49 -1.64
CA SER A 139 6.64 -5.21 -2.26
C SER A 139 7.84 -4.31 -2.55
N ASN A 140 7.64 -3.08 -3.05
CA ASN A 140 8.74 -2.15 -3.29
C ASN A 140 9.45 -1.79 -1.97
N GLN A 141 8.70 -1.45 -0.93
CA GLN A 141 9.28 -1.10 0.37
C GLN A 141 9.99 -2.29 0.99
N THR A 142 9.43 -3.50 0.90
CA THR A 142 10.09 -4.73 1.34
C THR A 142 11.45 -4.86 0.66
N LEU A 143 11.52 -4.78 -0.66
CA LEU A 143 12.78 -4.89 -1.42
C LEU A 143 13.79 -3.80 -1.02
N SER A 144 13.33 -2.58 -0.74
CA SER A 144 14.19 -1.51 -0.23
C SER A 144 14.72 -1.78 1.18
N GLU A 145 13.97 -2.46 2.05
CA GLU A 145 14.47 -2.89 3.37
C GLU A 145 15.52 -4.01 3.25
N PHE A 146 15.39 -4.92 2.28
CA PHE A 146 16.44 -5.90 1.97
C PHE A 146 17.73 -5.21 1.48
N GLU A 147 17.61 -4.20 0.61
CA GLU A 147 18.75 -3.43 0.10
C GLU A 147 19.49 -2.67 1.20
N LYS A 148 18.76 -2.04 2.12
CA LYS A 148 19.35 -1.42 3.31
C LYS A 148 20.13 -2.41 4.19
N LYS A 149 19.80 -3.70 4.11
CA LYS A 149 20.50 -4.79 4.81
C LYS A 149 21.59 -5.46 3.95
N GLY A 150 21.90 -4.91 2.77
CA GLY A 150 22.97 -5.40 1.89
C GLY A 150 22.54 -6.52 0.93
N TYR A 151 21.24 -6.72 0.71
CA TYR A 151 20.72 -7.67 -0.27
C TYR A 151 20.09 -6.92 -1.43
N ASP A 152 20.81 -6.85 -2.54
CA ASP A 152 20.31 -6.19 -3.75
C ASP A 152 19.07 -6.87 -4.30
N SER A 153 18.28 -6.12 -5.08
CA SER A 153 17.11 -6.66 -5.78
C SER A 153 17.05 -6.25 -7.25
N TYR A 154 16.58 -7.17 -8.10
CA TYR A 154 16.43 -6.95 -9.53
C TYR A 154 15.34 -5.92 -9.85
N LYS A 155 15.71 -4.76 -10.41
CA LYS A 155 14.81 -3.60 -10.56
C LYS A 155 14.10 -3.44 -11.90
N LEU A 156 14.52 -4.12 -12.98
CA LEU A 156 14.00 -3.82 -14.32
C LEU A 156 12.51 -4.20 -14.46
N LYS A 157 11.77 -3.38 -15.20
CA LYS A 157 10.32 -3.51 -15.43
C LYS A 157 9.98 -3.40 -16.92
N LYS A 158 10.78 -4.02 -17.79
CA LYS A 158 10.55 -4.07 -19.24
C LYS A 158 9.45 -5.09 -19.52
N ASN A 159 8.21 -4.61 -19.52
CA ASN A 159 7.00 -5.41 -19.74
C ASN A 159 6.87 -5.84 -21.22
N LYS A 160 7.65 -6.83 -21.65
CA LYS A 160 7.59 -7.40 -23.02
C LYS A 160 6.37 -8.30 -23.17
N LYS A 161 5.80 -8.39 -24.37
CA LYS A 161 4.62 -9.25 -24.62
C LYS A 161 4.94 -10.72 -24.31
N LEU A 162 4.11 -11.36 -23.50
CA LEU A 162 4.31 -12.74 -23.05
C LEU A 162 4.05 -13.76 -24.16
N SER A 163 5.06 -14.55 -24.48
CA SER A 163 4.96 -15.83 -25.21
C SER A 163 6.20 -16.68 -24.92
N GLY A 164 6.10 -18.01 -24.99
CA GLY A 164 7.25 -18.89 -24.75
C GLY A 164 8.44 -18.57 -25.66
N ILE A 165 8.18 -18.28 -26.94
CA ILE A 165 9.21 -17.89 -27.92
C ILE A 165 9.88 -16.56 -27.55
N ALA A 166 9.08 -15.55 -27.15
CA ALA A 166 9.62 -14.25 -26.77
C ALA A 166 10.49 -14.35 -25.50
N VAL A 167 10.07 -15.17 -24.54
CA VAL A 167 10.79 -15.43 -23.30
C VAL A 167 12.13 -16.12 -23.59
N ALA A 168 12.13 -17.19 -24.39
CA ALA A 168 13.35 -17.90 -24.77
C ALA A 168 14.32 -16.99 -25.54
N LYS A 169 13.82 -16.22 -26.51
CA LYS A 169 14.64 -15.26 -27.29
C LYS A 169 15.29 -14.21 -26.39
N GLU A 170 14.53 -13.68 -25.43
CA GLU A 170 15.06 -12.70 -24.48
C GLU A 170 16.12 -13.28 -23.56
N ALA A 171 15.91 -14.51 -23.07
CA ALA A 171 16.88 -15.19 -22.23
C ALA A 171 18.21 -15.41 -22.98
N ILE A 172 18.14 -15.93 -24.21
CA ILE A 172 19.31 -16.13 -25.07
C ILE A 172 20.06 -14.80 -25.27
N ASP A 173 19.36 -13.73 -25.66
CA ASP A 173 19.98 -12.42 -25.90
C ASP A 173 20.72 -11.86 -24.66
N ARG A 174 20.13 -12.00 -23.46
CA ARG A 174 20.75 -11.52 -22.22
C ARG A 174 21.94 -12.37 -21.80
N ILE A 175 21.84 -13.69 -21.90
CA ILE A 175 22.93 -14.60 -21.53
C ILE A 175 24.11 -14.39 -22.49
N SER A 176 23.87 -14.37 -23.81
CA SER A 176 24.94 -14.16 -24.79
C SER A 176 25.67 -12.82 -24.62
N LYS A 177 24.95 -11.72 -24.38
CA LYS A 177 25.58 -10.41 -24.14
C LYS A 177 26.49 -10.40 -22.92
N THR A 178 26.12 -11.12 -21.87
CA THR A 178 26.91 -11.21 -20.64
C THR A 178 28.20 -12.02 -20.86
N SER A 179 28.15 -13.04 -21.73
CA SER A 179 29.34 -13.82 -22.09
C SER A 179 30.33 -13.06 -22.98
N ASP A 180 29.85 -12.15 -23.83
CA ASP A 180 30.68 -11.37 -24.77
C ASP A 180 31.34 -10.13 -24.11
N GLU A 181 30.68 -9.50 -23.14
CA GLU A 181 31.19 -8.36 -22.38
C GLU A 181 31.93 -8.85 -21.12
N GLY A 182 33.16 -9.34 -21.28
CA GLY A 182 34.00 -9.77 -20.16
C GLY A 182 34.04 -8.72 -19.04
N ILE A 183 33.55 -9.11 -17.85
CA ILE A 183 33.48 -8.38 -16.56
C ILE A 183 33.91 -6.91 -16.66
N ASP A 184 33.12 -6.10 -17.35
CA ASP A 184 33.30 -4.65 -17.33
C ASP A 184 32.26 -4.03 -16.42
N SER A 185 32.76 -3.13 -15.57
CA SER A 185 32.13 -2.53 -14.38
C SER A 185 30.84 -1.71 -14.62
N LYS A 186 30.22 -1.80 -15.80
CA LYS A 186 29.03 -1.03 -16.20
C LYS A 186 27.76 -1.84 -16.38
N ILE A 187 27.79 -3.16 -16.12
CA ILE A 187 26.60 -4.03 -16.10
C ILE A 187 26.11 -4.26 -14.65
N GLU A 188 25.94 -3.19 -13.87
CA GLU A 188 25.32 -3.25 -12.54
C GLU A 188 23.79 -3.49 -12.59
N GLY A 189 23.21 -3.63 -13.79
CA GLY A 189 21.75 -3.74 -13.98
C GLY A 189 21.21 -5.10 -14.41
N VAL A 190 22.07 -6.10 -14.65
CA VAL A 190 21.66 -7.41 -15.21
C VAL A 190 21.96 -8.59 -14.28
N PHE A 191 23.01 -8.52 -13.45
CA PHE A 191 23.35 -9.51 -12.44
C PHE A 191 23.58 -8.83 -11.09
N MET A 192 23.06 -9.39 -10.00
CA MET A 192 23.23 -8.83 -8.65
C MET A 192 24.53 -9.35 -8.05
N LYS A 193 25.44 -8.44 -7.67
CA LYS A 193 26.59 -8.80 -6.84
C LYS A 193 26.15 -8.82 -5.38
N ILE A 194 25.93 -10.00 -4.80
CA ILE A 194 25.66 -10.09 -3.36
C ILE A 194 26.98 -9.85 -2.57
N PRO A 195 27.05 -8.88 -1.65
CA PRO A 195 28.26 -8.56 -0.86
C PRO A 195 28.75 -9.67 0.11
N LEU A 196 28.00 -10.77 0.27
CA LEU A 196 28.32 -11.87 1.18
C LEU A 196 29.28 -12.92 0.58
N PHE A 197 29.67 -12.77 -0.69
CA PHE A 197 30.39 -13.79 -1.45
C PHE A 197 31.79 -14.14 -0.90
N ASP A 198 32.47 -13.21 -0.22
CA ASP A 198 33.83 -13.47 0.29
C ASP A 198 33.87 -14.41 1.51
N LYS A 199 32.74 -14.69 2.17
CA LYS A 199 32.73 -15.45 3.43
C LYS A 199 32.25 -16.90 3.33
N VAL A 200 31.69 -17.32 2.19
CA VAL A 200 31.10 -18.67 2.02
C VAL A 200 31.96 -19.60 1.17
N MET A 201 32.93 -19.07 0.42
CA MET A 201 33.89 -19.82 -0.42
C MET A 201 34.98 -20.56 0.38
N LYS A 202 34.60 -21.32 1.41
CA LYS A 202 35.48 -22.31 2.06
C LYS A 202 34.86 -23.66 2.33
N MET A 203 33.60 -23.89 1.93
CA MET A 203 32.95 -25.17 2.11
C MET A 203 32.05 -25.41 0.91
N VAL A 204 32.57 -26.11 -0.11
CA VAL A 204 31.93 -27.17 -0.89
C VAL A 204 32.97 -27.59 -1.93
N GLU A 205 33.76 -28.62 -1.62
CA GLU A 205 34.17 -29.57 -2.64
C GLU A 205 33.03 -30.59 -2.77
N ASP A 206 32.75 -31.01 -4.00
CA ASP A 206 31.75 -31.99 -4.43
C ASP A 206 30.28 -31.52 -4.50
N ALA A 207 29.89 -30.99 -5.67
CA ALA A 207 28.51 -31.04 -6.14
C ALA A 207 28.49 -31.25 -7.67
N GLU A 208 27.71 -32.24 -8.12
CA GLU A 208 27.43 -32.50 -9.55
C GLU A 208 27.00 -31.20 -10.23
N LYS A 209 27.57 -30.92 -11.42
CA LYS A 209 27.34 -29.68 -12.16
C LYS A 209 25.85 -29.54 -12.52
N THR A 210 25.13 -28.76 -11.73
CA THR A 210 23.81 -28.27 -12.07
C THR A 210 23.90 -27.29 -13.25
N SER A 211 22.82 -27.19 -14.03
CA SER A 211 22.57 -26.11 -15.01
C SER A 211 23.29 -24.80 -14.69
N ASP A 212 23.94 -24.15 -15.66
CA ASP A 212 24.73 -22.92 -15.41
C ASP A 212 23.87 -21.74 -14.94
N PHE A 213 22.56 -21.72 -15.28
CA PHE A 213 21.67 -20.58 -15.05
C PHE A 213 20.29 -20.97 -14.52
N ILE A 214 19.74 -20.11 -13.67
CA ILE A 214 18.34 -20.12 -13.28
C ILE A 214 17.65 -18.90 -13.90
N ILE A 215 16.59 -19.15 -14.68
CA ILE A 215 15.80 -18.11 -15.34
C ILE A 215 14.48 -17.96 -14.60
N PHE A 216 14.35 -16.89 -13.83
CA PHE A 216 13.07 -16.47 -13.27
C PHE A 216 12.24 -15.72 -14.31
N VAL A 217 11.16 -16.35 -14.78
CA VAL A 217 10.18 -15.72 -15.68
C VAL A 217 9.13 -15.02 -14.83
N LEU A 218 9.22 -13.69 -14.76
CA LEU A 218 8.38 -12.85 -13.93
C LEU A 218 7.10 -12.46 -14.68
N VAL A 219 5.94 -12.87 -14.16
CA VAL A 219 4.64 -12.63 -14.81
C VAL A 219 3.60 -12.13 -13.83
N SER A 220 2.58 -11.43 -14.34
CA SER A 220 1.40 -11.09 -13.54
C SER A 220 0.75 -12.38 -12.99
N PRO A 221 0.21 -12.39 -11.75
CA PRO A 221 -0.51 -13.54 -11.19
C PRO A 221 -1.65 -14.07 -12.07
N ARG A 222 -2.17 -13.24 -12.98
CA ARG A 222 -3.22 -13.62 -13.95
C ARG A 222 -2.71 -14.55 -15.05
N ASP A 223 -1.44 -14.46 -15.40
CA ASP A 223 -0.83 -15.17 -16.53
C ASP A 223 0.01 -16.39 -16.10
N TYR A 224 0.15 -16.60 -14.78
CA TYR A 224 1.01 -17.65 -14.19
C TYR A 224 0.79 -19.02 -14.80
N ARG A 225 -0.47 -19.47 -14.88
CA ARG A 225 -0.80 -20.82 -15.36
C ARG A 225 -0.36 -21.03 -16.81
N ASP A 226 -0.54 -20.02 -17.66
CA ASP A 226 -0.18 -20.10 -19.07
C ASP A 226 1.33 -20.00 -19.26
N ALA A 227 2.02 -19.17 -18.45
CA ALA A 227 3.47 -19.08 -18.46
C ALA A 227 4.15 -20.40 -18.03
N VAL A 228 3.65 -21.06 -16.97
CA VAL A 228 4.20 -22.35 -16.48
C VAL A 228 4.18 -23.44 -17.55
N ARG A 229 3.13 -23.52 -18.37
CA ARG A 229 3.03 -24.51 -19.45
C ARG A 229 4.15 -24.39 -20.48
N ASN A 230 4.74 -23.21 -20.62
CA ASN A 230 5.81 -22.94 -21.57
C ASN A 230 7.21 -23.15 -20.99
N ALA A 231 7.36 -23.35 -19.66
CA ALA A 231 8.65 -23.35 -18.98
C ALA A 231 9.63 -24.40 -19.52
N GLY A 232 9.16 -25.64 -19.73
CA GLY A 232 10.00 -26.72 -20.29
C GLY A 232 10.49 -26.43 -21.71
N ASN A 233 9.59 -25.93 -22.58
CA ASN A 233 9.96 -25.55 -23.95
C ASN A 233 10.96 -24.40 -23.97
N ILE A 234 10.82 -23.44 -23.05
CA ILE A 234 11.80 -22.34 -22.89
C ILE A 234 13.16 -22.92 -22.51
N ALA A 235 13.22 -23.79 -21.49
CA ALA A 235 14.47 -24.39 -21.02
C ALA A 235 15.22 -25.11 -22.15
N VAL A 236 14.53 -26.02 -22.87
CA VAL A 236 15.10 -26.75 -24.01
C VAL A 236 15.59 -25.80 -25.09
N THR A 237 14.76 -24.82 -25.48
CA THR A 237 15.12 -23.86 -26.54
C THR A 237 16.36 -23.04 -26.19
N VAL A 238 16.48 -22.59 -24.93
CA VAL A 238 17.62 -21.80 -24.48
C VAL A 238 18.88 -22.68 -24.41
N GLY A 239 18.79 -23.88 -23.82
CA GLY A 239 19.89 -24.83 -23.72
C GLY A 239 20.47 -25.20 -25.09
N ASP A 240 19.60 -25.59 -26.04
CA ASP A 240 20.00 -25.99 -27.39
C ASP A 240 20.65 -24.84 -28.16
N ARG A 241 20.09 -23.61 -28.05
CA ARG A 241 20.59 -22.44 -28.80
C ARG A 241 21.92 -21.93 -28.28
N LEU A 242 22.13 -21.98 -26.97
CA LEU A 242 23.37 -21.55 -26.32
C LEU A 242 24.41 -22.68 -26.24
N LYS A 243 24.05 -23.92 -26.61
CA LYS A 243 24.90 -25.12 -26.51
C LYS A 243 25.41 -25.34 -25.09
N LEU A 244 24.54 -25.18 -24.11
CA LEU A 244 24.87 -25.44 -22.70
C LEU A 244 24.97 -26.94 -22.45
N ASP A 245 25.88 -27.35 -21.56
CA ASP A 245 26.02 -28.75 -21.16
C ASP A 245 24.73 -29.29 -20.52
N HIS A 246 24.00 -28.41 -19.82
CA HIS A 246 22.71 -28.69 -19.21
C HIS A 246 21.72 -27.55 -19.49
N ALA A 247 20.46 -27.90 -19.78
CA ALA A 247 19.41 -26.90 -20.01
C ALA A 247 19.14 -26.08 -18.75
N PRO A 248 18.90 -24.75 -18.87
CA PRO A 248 18.71 -23.88 -17.72
C PRO A 248 17.42 -24.21 -16.96
N LEU A 249 17.44 -24.00 -15.65
CA LEU A 249 16.23 -24.13 -14.85
C LEU A 249 15.31 -22.93 -15.07
N VAL A 250 14.09 -23.16 -15.53
CA VAL A 250 13.11 -22.09 -15.78
C VAL A 250 12.05 -22.09 -14.68
N ALA A 251 12.08 -21.06 -13.83
CA ALA A 251 11.14 -20.88 -12.73
C ALA A 251 10.17 -19.73 -13.03
N VAL A 252 8.88 -20.03 -13.21
CA VAL A 252 7.86 -18.99 -13.38
C VAL A 252 7.46 -18.44 -12.02
N ARG A 253 7.47 -17.11 -11.87
CA ARG A 253 7.16 -16.43 -10.61
C ARG A 253 6.10 -15.36 -10.81
N ASN A 254 5.18 -15.26 -9.86
CA ASN A 254 4.28 -14.12 -9.76
C ASN A 254 5.08 -12.88 -9.37
N ASP A 255 4.93 -11.82 -10.15
CA ASP A 255 5.52 -10.52 -9.93
C ASP A 255 4.43 -9.45 -10.00
N LEU A 256 4.28 -8.68 -8.92
CA LEU A 256 3.26 -7.65 -8.80
C LEU A 256 3.56 -6.39 -9.64
N PHE A 257 4.78 -6.26 -10.17
CA PHE A 257 5.17 -5.15 -11.04
C PHE A 257 4.93 -5.41 -12.52
N THR A 258 4.86 -6.68 -12.92
CA THR A 258 4.57 -7.08 -14.31
C THR A 258 3.09 -6.86 -14.66
N LYS A 259 2.84 -6.28 -15.84
CA LYS A 259 1.48 -6.06 -16.36
C LYS A 259 0.88 -7.37 -16.91
N PRO A 260 -0.45 -7.56 -16.87
CA PRO A 260 -1.09 -8.70 -17.52
C PRO A 260 -0.73 -8.81 -19.01
N GLY A 261 -0.47 -10.03 -19.48
CA GLY A 261 -0.05 -10.31 -20.87
C GLY A 261 1.41 -9.94 -21.18
N THR A 262 2.20 -9.62 -20.16
CA THR A 262 3.62 -9.26 -20.32
C THR A 262 4.52 -10.09 -19.39
N PHE A 263 5.83 -10.04 -19.64
CA PHE A 263 6.84 -10.72 -18.85
C PHE A 263 8.09 -9.86 -18.65
N GLU A 264 8.89 -10.27 -17.68
CA GLU A 264 10.27 -9.82 -17.45
C GLU A 264 11.11 -11.05 -17.04
N LEU A 265 12.44 -10.97 -17.15
CA LEU A 265 13.36 -12.03 -16.75
C LEU A 265 14.33 -11.55 -15.68
N ASN A 266 14.49 -12.32 -14.62
CA ASN A 266 15.65 -12.23 -13.74
C ASN A 266 16.47 -13.51 -13.92
N ILE A 267 17.70 -13.39 -14.45
CA ILE A 267 18.56 -14.53 -14.79
C ILE A 267 19.74 -14.48 -13.83
N ILE A 268 20.03 -15.60 -13.17
CA ILE A 268 21.04 -15.70 -12.12
C ILE A 268 21.88 -16.94 -12.40
N TYR A 269 23.17 -16.90 -12.10
CA TYR A 269 24.00 -18.10 -12.10
C TYR A 269 23.55 -19.05 -10.99
N SER A 270 23.60 -20.35 -11.24
CA SER A 270 23.07 -21.33 -10.28
C SER A 270 23.85 -21.39 -8.97
N ASP A 271 25.13 -21.00 -8.96
CA ASP A 271 25.98 -20.90 -7.77
C ASP A 271 25.79 -19.58 -6.99
N GLU A 272 25.16 -18.57 -7.61
CA GLU A 272 24.83 -17.29 -6.96
C GLU A 272 23.42 -17.27 -6.34
N ILE A 273 22.61 -18.31 -6.54
CA ILE A 273 21.24 -18.34 -6.02
C ILE A 273 21.22 -18.49 -4.50
N LEU A 274 20.39 -17.69 -3.84
CA LEU A 274 20.09 -17.88 -2.42
C LEU A 274 19.07 -19.01 -2.28
N GLU A 275 19.43 -20.12 -1.62
CA GLU A 275 18.49 -21.22 -1.43
C GLU A 275 17.25 -20.77 -0.62
N GLU A 276 17.47 -20.00 0.43
CA GLU A 276 16.42 -19.44 1.28
C GLU A 276 16.43 -17.92 1.31
N SER A 277 15.29 -17.31 1.62
CA SER A 277 15.26 -15.88 1.85
C SER A 277 15.89 -15.57 3.21
N PRO A 278 16.82 -14.59 3.31
CA PRO A 278 17.52 -14.31 4.56
C PRO A 278 16.62 -13.69 5.63
N PHE A 279 15.44 -13.18 5.23
CA PHE A 279 14.47 -12.61 6.14
C PHE A 279 13.05 -13.02 5.79
N ASP A 280 12.25 -13.25 6.83
CA ASP A 280 10.80 -13.26 6.75
C ASP A 280 10.25 -11.84 6.80
N VAL A 281 9.10 -11.65 6.16
CA VAL A 281 8.47 -10.34 5.98
C VAL A 281 7.24 -10.26 6.89
N ASN A 282 7.31 -9.41 7.91
CA ASN A 282 6.18 -9.09 8.77
C ASN A 282 5.57 -7.76 8.36
N ILE A 283 4.31 -7.79 7.94
CA ILE A 283 3.54 -6.62 7.55
C ILE A 283 2.52 -6.32 8.65
N THR A 284 2.65 -5.17 9.28
CA THR A 284 1.62 -4.62 10.16
C THR A 284 0.79 -3.64 9.33
N ILE A 285 -0.53 -3.75 9.34
CA ILE A 285 -1.40 -2.95 8.45
C ILE A 285 -2.71 -2.57 9.13
N ASN A 286 -3.29 -1.45 8.73
CA ASN A 286 -4.64 -1.06 9.13
C ASN A 286 -5.69 -2.16 8.86
N ASP A 287 -6.74 -2.17 9.68
CA ASP A 287 -7.80 -3.18 9.64
C ASP A 287 -8.57 -3.21 8.32
N HIS A 288 -8.72 -2.06 7.65
CA HIS A 288 -9.47 -1.97 6.39
C HIS A 288 -8.78 -2.73 5.25
N ASP A 289 -7.45 -2.70 5.18
CA ASP A 289 -6.68 -3.35 4.13
C ASP A 289 -6.20 -4.76 4.51
N TYR A 290 -6.23 -5.11 5.79
CA TYR A 290 -5.74 -6.38 6.33
C TYR A 290 -6.19 -7.60 5.53
N SER A 291 -7.51 -7.77 5.34
CA SER A 291 -8.06 -8.95 4.66
C SER A 291 -7.58 -9.05 3.20
N PHE A 292 -7.50 -7.92 2.52
CA PHE A 292 -7.04 -7.85 1.13
C PHE A 292 -5.56 -8.22 1.02
N VAL A 293 -4.70 -7.64 1.87
CA VAL A 293 -3.25 -7.92 1.85
C VAL A 293 -2.96 -9.35 2.32
N LYS A 294 -3.63 -9.83 3.39
CA LYS A 294 -3.49 -11.20 3.88
C LYS A 294 -3.79 -12.22 2.79
N LYS A 295 -4.89 -12.06 2.04
CA LYS A 295 -5.27 -12.96 0.94
C LYS A 295 -4.25 -12.97 -0.22
N ASN A 296 -3.51 -11.88 -0.40
CA ASN A 296 -2.53 -11.71 -1.48
C ASN A 296 -1.07 -11.83 -1.04
N SER A 297 -0.81 -12.17 0.23
CA SER A 297 0.53 -12.34 0.82
C SER A 297 1.45 -13.25 0.01
N ARG A 298 0.92 -14.34 -0.58
CA ARG A 298 1.68 -15.23 -1.46
C ARG A 298 2.24 -14.54 -2.71
N ASN A 299 1.53 -13.57 -3.26
CA ASN A 299 2.02 -12.80 -4.40
C ASN A 299 3.14 -11.83 -3.99
N ILE A 300 3.07 -11.30 -2.77
CA ILE A 300 4.16 -10.50 -2.18
C ILE A 300 5.39 -11.39 -2.00
N ALA A 301 5.23 -12.57 -1.39
CA ALA A 301 6.30 -13.54 -1.18
C ALA A 301 6.99 -13.92 -2.50
N SER A 302 6.19 -14.25 -3.53
CA SER A 302 6.71 -14.59 -4.85
C SER A 302 7.42 -13.42 -5.52
N THR A 303 6.88 -12.21 -5.42
CA THR A 303 7.51 -11.01 -5.98
C THR A 303 8.86 -10.76 -5.33
N VAL A 304 8.92 -10.81 -3.99
CA VAL A 304 10.14 -10.57 -3.23
C VAL A 304 11.20 -11.62 -3.56
N ALA A 305 10.86 -12.91 -3.49
CA ALA A 305 11.78 -14.00 -3.81
C ALA A 305 12.34 -13.90 -5.22
N ALA A 306 11.48 -13.67 -6.21
CA ALA A 306 11.89 -13.62 -7.60
C ALA A 306 12.78 -12.41 -7.93
N ARG A 307 12.62 -11.31 -7.19
CA ARG A 307 13.40 -10.08 -7.34
C ARG A 307 14.71 -10.14 -6.56
N LEU A 308 14.74 -10.82 -5.41
CA LEU A 308 15.97 -11.10 -4.66
C LEU A 308 16.79 -12.25 -5.24
N GLY A 309 16.18 -13.09 -6.08
CA GLY A 309 16.87 -14.28 -6.58
C GLY A 309 16.95 -15.41 -5.55
N THR A 310 15.88 -15.63 -4.79
CA THR A 310 15.82 -16.75 -3.83
C THR A 310 15.03 -17.94 -4.41
N TRP A 311 15.46 -19.16 -4.09
CA TRP A 311 14.77 -20.38 -4.50
C TRP A 311 13.51 -20.63 -3.67
N LYS A 312 13.62 -20.58 -2.33
CA LYS A 312 12.47 -20.62 -1.43
C LYS A 312 11.88 -19.21 -1.25
N PHE A 313 10.59 -19.16 -0.98
CA PHE A 313 9.88 -17.91 -0.70
C PHE A 313 10.10 -17.47 0.75
N PRO A 314 10.20 -16.17 1.05
CA PRO A 314 10.10 -15.68 2.42
C PRO A 314 8.71 -15.97 2.99
N ILE A 315 8.62 -16.19 4.30
CA ILE A 315 7.31 -16.21 4.97
C ILE A 315 6.81 -14.77 5.03
N VAL A 316 5.60 -14.55 4.53
CA VAL A 316 4.93 -13.24 4.59
C VAL A 316 3.79 -13.31 5.61
N SER A 317 4.06 -12.76 6.79
CA SER A 317 3.09 -12.59 7.86
C SER A 317 2.41 -11.24 7.72
N VAL A 318 1.09 -11.21 7.88
CA VAL A 318 0.30 -9.97 7.86
C VAL A 318 -0.49 -9.92 9.16
N LYS A 319 -0.37 -8.83 9.92
CA LYS A 319 -1.03 -8.60 11.20
C LYS A 319 -1.84 -7.29 11.12
N PRO A 320 -3.10 -7.29 11.59
CA PRO A 320 -3.86 -6.05 11.74
C PRO A 320 -3.26 -5.21 12.88
N SER A 321 -3.38 -3.89 12.78
CA SER A 321 -3.06 -2.96 13.87
C SER A 321 -4.15 -1.91 13.99
N MET A 322 -4.81 -1.92 15.15
CA MET A 322 -5.81 -0.90 15.51
C MET A 322 -5.17 0.48 15.71
N LEU A 323 -3.85 0.56 15.94
CA LEU A 323 -3.11 1.83 16.01
C LEU A 323 -2.85 2.45 14.62
N MET A 324 -3.07 1.70 13.55
CA MET A 324 -2.93 2.17 12.17
C MET A 324 -4.31 2.49 11.60
N GLU A 325 -4.74 3.73 11.76
CA GLU A 325 -6.13 4.12 11.47
C GLU A 325 -6.34 4.58 10.01
N LYS A 326 -5.28 5.03 9.33
CA LYS A 326 -5.36 5.53 7.95
C LYS A 326 -5.33 4.36 6.94
N PRO A 327 -6.25 4.29 5.96
CA PRO A 327 -6.14 3.35 4.84
C PRO A 327 -4.76 3.42 4.17
N GLY A 328 -4.20 2.24 3.90
CA GLY A 328 -2.86 1.94 3.41
C GLY A 328 -1.71 2.50 4.21
N HIS A 329 -1.95 2.82 5.48
CA HIS A 329 -0.92 2.78 6.49
C HIS A 329 -0.53 1.32 6.72
N TYR A 330 0.74 1.03 6.53
CA TYR A 330 1.37 -0.24 6.85
C TYR A 330 2.81 0.01 7.29
N ASP A 331 3.35 -0.93 8.04
CA ASP A 331 4.76 -1.01 8.40
C ASP A 331 5.31 -2.38 8.02
N ILE A 332 6.62 -2.43 7.73
CA ILE A 332 7.31 -3.64 7.31
C ILE A 332 8.50 -3.87 8.22
N ASN A 333 8.50 -5.01 8.90
CA ASN A 333 9.64 -5.48 9.67
C ASN A 333 10.20 -6.76 9.05
N LEU A 334 11.52 -6.81 8.89
CA LEU A 334 12.24 -7.99 8.42
C LEU A 334 12.81 -8.73 9.62
N GLU A 335 12.33 -9.96 9.86
CA GLU A 335 12.84 -10.85 10.90
C GLU A 335 13.75 -11.89 10.27
N LYS A 336 14.81 -12.36 10.96
CA LYS A 336 15.71 -13.39 10.41
C LYS A 336 14.90 -14.60 9.96
N GLY A 337 15.05 -14.96 8.68
CA GLY A 337 14.51 -16.18 8.11
C GLY A 337 15.50 -17.33 8.26
N GLY A 338 15.02 -18.58 8.21
CA GLY A 338 15.87 -19.77 8.11
C GLY A 338 16.18 -20.54 9.41
N ASP A 339 15.59 -20.17 10.55
CA ASP A 339 15.67 -20.97 11.80
C ASP A 339 14.28 -21.41 12.27
N LYS A 340 13.65 -22.37 11.56
CA LYS A 340 12.57 -23.22 12.12
C LYS A 340 12.56 -24.62 11.55
#